data_AF-A0A392ND60-F1
#
_entry.id   AF-A0A392ND60-F1
#
_cell.length_a   1.000
_cell.length_b   1.000
_cell.length_c   1.000
_cell.angle_alpha   90.00
_cell.angle_beta   90.00
_cell.angle_gamma   90.00
#
_symmetry.space_group_name_H-M   'P 1'
#
loop_
_entity.id
_entity.type
_entity.pdbx_description
1 polymer ?
#
loop_
_entity_poly.entity_id
_entity_poly.type
_entity_poly.pdbx_seq_one_letter_code
_entity_poly.pdbx_strand_id
1 'polypeptide(L)'
;MLIDSNSKKWRRDVVLSCFNPHEAKQILSLPLSHRLPQDKIIWCWEKNDEYSVRSAYQLLDDRKNCNQPSPSSIFQESLWGKIWKAAVPNVIRNFLWRLVKHILPSRARLAKKGLNVDPCCPLCYQQAEDYEHIFMSCPIAKLTWFASPLGLHAPSDLDVNSWVL
;
A
#
# COMPACT_ATOMS: atom_id res chain seq x y z
N MET A 1 7.67 -4.84 -40.32
CA MET A 1 8.91 -4.27 -39.76
C MET A 1 8.89 -2.75 -40.00
N LEU A 2 8.99 -1.94 -38.93
CA LEU A 2 8.87 -0.47 -38.97
C LEU A 2 10.17 0.24 -39.39
N ILE A 3 11.30 -0.47 -39.30
CA ILE A 3 12.63 0.01 -39.66
C ILE A 3 13.02 -0.64 -40.99
N ASP A 4 13.61 0.13 -41.89
CA ASP A 4 14.22 -0.38 -43.11
C ASP A 4 15.65 -0.86 -42.81
N SER A 5 15.93 -2.14 -43.11
CA SER A 5 17.21 -2.79 -42.87
C SER A 5 18.35 -2.23 -43.71
N ASN A 6 18.05 -1.68 -44.90
CA ASN A 6 19.07 -1.17 -45.82
C ASN A 6 19.42 0.29 -45.51
N SER A 7 18.41 1.15 -45.35
CA SER A 7 18.63 2.58 -45.08
C SER A 7 18.85 2.91 -43.60
N LYS A 8 18.60 1.95 -42.70
CA LYS A 8 18.66 2.11 -41.23
C LYS A 8 17.81 3.28 -40.72
N LYS A 9 16.67 3.51 -41.36
CA LYS A 9 15.73 4.60 -41.07
C LYS A 9 14.34 4.07 -40.79
N TRP A 10 13.56 4.85 -40.06
CA TRP A 10 12.12 4.61 -39.88
C TRP A 10 11.39 4.67 -41.23
N ARG A 11 10.54 3.69 -41.50
CA ARG A 11 9.61 3.72 -42.64
C ARG A 11 8.43 4.62 -42.30
N ARG A 12 8.56 5.91 -42.61
CA ARG A 12 7.58 6.94 -42.25
C ARG A 12 6.16 6.59 -42.69
N ASP A 13 6.00 6.07 -43.90
CA ASP A 13 4.68 5.72 -44.46
C ASP A 13 3.99 4.62 -43.65
N VAL A 14 4.75 3.66 -43.12
CA VAL A 14 4.22 2.58 -42.28
C VAL A 14 3.92 3.08 -40.87
N VAL A 15 4.80 3.91 -40.29
CA VAL A 15 4.58 4.47 -38.96
C VAL A 15 3.35 5.39 -38.94
N LEU A 16 3.16 6.22 -39.96
CA LEU A 16 2.01 7.12 -40.07
C LEU A 16 0.68 6.40 -40.36
N SER A 17 0.72 5.21 -40.98
CA SER A 17 -0.47 4.40 -41.26
C SER A 17 -0.84 3.44 -40.13
N CYS A 18 0.13 3.02 -39.31
CA CYS A 18 -0.10 2.10 -38.20
C CYS A 18 -0.40 2.79 -36.86
N PHE A 19 -0.02 4.05 -36.67
CA PHE A 19 -0.11 4.75 -35.39
C PHE A 19 -0.84 6.08 -35.52
N ASN A 20 -1.42 6.55 -34.40
CA ASN A 20 -2.04 7.86 -34.36
C ASN A 20 -1.00 8.96 -34.59
N PRO A 21 -1.36 10.14 -35.12
CA PRO A 21 -0.40 11.20 -35.47
C PRO A 21 0.52 11.62 -34.31
N HIS A 22 0.00 11.62 -33.08
CA HIS A 22 0.78 11.90 -31.87
C HIS A 22 1.86 10.84 -31.61
N GLU A 23 1.47 9.56 -31.62
CA GLU A 23 2.36 8.43 -31.39
C GLU A 23 3.37 8.29 -32.53
N ALA A 24 2.93 8.43 -33.78
CA ALA A 24 3.79 8.39 -34.96
C ALA A 24 4.89 9.47 -34.88
N LYS A 25 4.54 10.69 -34.43
CA LYS A 25 5.53 11.76 -34.21
C LYS A 25 6.55 11.39 -33.13
N GLN A 26 6.11 10.78 -32.03
CA GLN A 26 7.00 10.32 -30.97
C GLN A 26 7.93 9.20 -31.46
N ILE A 27 7.40 8.20 -32.17
CA ILE A 27 8.18 7.09 -32.73
C ILE A 27 9.26 7.62 -33.69
N LEU A 28 8.89 8.52 -34.60
CA LEU A 28 9.83 9.12 -35.57
C LEU A 28 10.91 9.98 -34.91
N SER A 29 10.69 10.46 -33.69
CA SER A 29 11.68 11.22 -32.92
C SER A 29 12.70 10.35 -32.18
N LEU A 30 12.47 9.02 -32.08
CA LEU A 30 13.38 8.11 -31.41
C LEU A 30 14.64 7.88 -32.28
N PRO A 31 15.85 8.13 -31.74
CA PRO A 31 17.09 7.91 -32.47
C PRO A 31 17.35 6.41 -32.66
N LEU A 32 17.56 5.98 -33.91
CA LEU A 32 17.92 4.61 -34.23
C LEU A 32 19.42 4.40 -34.04
N SER A 33 19.79 3.30 -33.35
CA SER A 33 21.19 2.88 -33.24
C SER A 33 21.70 2.39 -34.59
N HIS A 34 22.85 2.89 -35.04
CA HIS A 34 23.47 2.45 -36.29
C HIS A 34 23.89 0.97 -36.29
N ARG A 35 24.04 0.38 -35.10
CA ARG A 35 24.41 -1.02 -34.87
C ARG A 35 23.24 -1.99 -35.08
N LEU A 36 22.00 -1.49 -35.13
CA LEU A 36 20.77 -2.29 -35.29
C LEU A 36 20.80 -3.61 -34.49
N PRO A 37 20.94 -3.55 -33.15
CA PRO A 37 20.83 -4.76 -32.34
C PRO A 37 19.44 -5.39 -32.54
N GLN A 38 19.35 -6.70 -32.32
CA GLN A 38 18.07 -7.40 -32.38
C GLN A 38 17.10 -6.83 -31.34
N ASP A 39 15.84 -6.62 -31.74
CA ASP A 39 14.80 -6.12 -30.85
C ASP A 39 14.65 -7.05 -29.64
N LYS A 40 14.73 -6.47 -28.43
CA LYS A 40 14.54 -7.17 -27.16
C LYS A 40 13.50 -6.42 -26.34
N ILE A 41 12.60 -7.17 -25.71
CA ILE A 41 11.70 -6.61 -24.69
C ILE A 41 12.52 -6.36 -23.43
N ILE A 42 12.56 -5.11 -22.98
CA ILE A 42 13.28 -4.69 -21.77
C ILE A 42 12.30 -4.17 -20.74
N TRP A 43 12.59 -4.44 -19.47
CA TRP A 43 11.87 -3.85 -18.36
C TRP A 43 12.60 -2.60 -17.87
N CYS A 44 12.10 -1.41 -18.23
CA CYS A 44 12.76 -0.12 -17.98
C CYS A 44 12.96 0.24 -16.50
N TRP A 45 12.43 -0.57 -15.57
CA TRP A 45 12.47 -0.33 -14.13
C TRP A 45 13.52 -1.16 -13.40
N GLU A 46 14.30 -1.97 -14.13
CA GLU A 46 15.49 -2.64 -13.59
C GLU A 46 16.72 -2.40 -14.45
N LYS A 47 17.90 -2.47 -13.81
CA LYS A 47 19.20 -2.21 -14.47
C LYS A 47 19.71 -3.38 -15.31
N ASN A 48 19.15 -4.58 -15.11
CA ASN A 48 19.47 -5.81 -15.84
C ASN A 48 18.54 -6.03 -17.05
N ASP A 49 17.63 -5.07 -17.32
CA ASP A 49 16.58 -5.14 -18.35
C ASP A 49 15.61 -6.33 -18.21
N GLU A 50 15.69 -7.10 -17.12
CA GLU A 50 14.87 -8.28 -16.87
C GLU A 50 13.66 -7.93 -16.02
N TYR A 51 12.54 -8.56 -16.37
CA TYR A 51 11.32 -8.44 -15.58
C TYR A 51 11.47 -9.26 -14.29
N SER A 52 11.13 -8.65 -13.15
CA SER A 52 10.91 -9.39 -11.92
C SER A 52 9.57 -9.02 -11.30
N VAL A 53 8.94 -10.01 -10.66
CA VAL A 53 7.70 -9.78 -9.89
C VAL A 53 7.94 -8.72 -8.81
N ARG A 54 9.16 -8.66 -8.26
CA ARG A 54 9.56 -7.67 -7.26
C ARG A 54 9.51 -6.24 -7.80
N SER A 55 10.12 -5.95 -8.94
CA SER A 55 10.11 -4.59 -9.51
C SER A 55 8.72 -4.19 -10.00
N ALA A 56 7.94 -5.14 -10.51
CA ALA A 56 6.54 -4.90 -10.83
C ALA A 56 5.72 -4.50 -9.59
N TYR A 57 5.90 -5.20 -8.47
CA TYR A 57 5.23 -4.85 -7.22
C TYR A 57 5.66 -3.49 -6.68
N GLN A 58 6.97 -3.18 -6.74
CA GLN A 58 7.48 -1.87 -6.33
C GLN A 58 6.87 -0.73 -7.16
N LEU A 59 6.80 -0.88 -8.49
CA LEU A 59 6.16 0.09 -9.36
C LEU A 59 4.68 0.30 -9.03
N LEU A 60 3.97 -0.78 -8.70
CA LEU A 60 2.55 -0.71 -8.32
C LEU A 60 2.37 -0.05 -6.95
N ASP A 61 3.28 -0.27 -6.01
CA ASP A 61 3.24 0.33 -4.68
C ASP A 61 3.57 1.83 -4.75
N ASP A 62 4.62 2.22 -5.49
CA ASP A 62 4.99 3.62 -5.73
C ASP A 62 3.82 4.40 -6.35
N ARG A 63 3.14 3.82 -7.35
CA ARG A 63 1.97 4.44 -7.99
C ARG A 63 0.77 4.57 -7.05
N LYS A 64 0.56 3.62 -6.12
CA LYS A 64 -0.49 3.72 -5.10
C LYS A 64 -0.16 4.81 -4.08
N ASN A 65 1.12 4.95 -3.73
CA ASN A 65 1.60 5.93 -2.76
C ASN A 65 1.70 7.36 -3.33
N CYS A 66 1.76 7.57 -4.65
CA CYS A 66 1.71 8.91 -5.23
C CYS A 66 0.38 9.66 -4.98
N ASN A 67 -0.72 8.95 -4.72
CA ASN A 67 -2.05 9.54 -4.49
C ASN A 67 -2.44 9.61 -3.00
N GLN A 68 -1.55 9.20 -2.09
CA GLN A 68 -1.78 9.25 -0.65
C GLN A 68 -0.55 9.90 -0.02
N PRO A 69 -0.66 11.04 0.67
CA PRO A 69 0.41 11.46 1.57
C PRO A 69 0.58 10.34 2.59
N SER A 70 1.66 9.56 2.45
CA SER A 70 2.04 8.59 3.47
C SER A 70 2.19 9.38 4.77
N PRO A 71 1.44 9.08 5.84
CA PRO A 71 1.70 9.70 7.12
C PRO A 71 3.07 9.16 7.58
N SER A 72 4.09 9.99 7.36
CA SER A 72 5.41 10.00 8.01
C SER A 72 6.01 8.64 8.35
N SER A 73 6.88 8.13 7.47
CA SER A 73 7.81 7.03 7.74
C SER A 73 8.55 7.18 9.08
N ILE A 74 8.85 8.42 9.48
CA ILE A 74 9.54 8.78 10.73
C ILE A 74 8.70 8.43 11.98
N PHE A 75 7.39 8.68 11.96
CA PHE A 75 6.53 8.36 13.10
C PHE A 75 6.42 6.85 13.28
N GLN A 76 6.26 6.11 12.19
CA GLN A 76 6.19 4.64 12.20
C GLN A 76 7.50 4.01 12.70
N GLU A 77 8.67 4.47 12.26
CA GLU A 77 9.95 3.93 12.75
C GLU A 77 10.13 4.12 14.26
N SER A 78 9.76 5.30 14.78
CA SER A 78 9.83 5.59 16.22
C SER A 78 8.85 4.75 17.05
N LEU A 79 7.65 4.48 16.51
CA LEU A 79 6.63 3.61 17.09
C LEU A 79 7.12 2.17 17.22
N TRP A 80 7.73 1.62 16.16
CA TRP A 80 8.25 0.24 16.18
C TRP A 80 9.31 0.08 17.26
N GLY A 81 10.21 1.05 17.39
CA GLY A 81 11.21 1.06 18.45
C GLY A 81 10.59 0.95 19.84
N LYS A 82 9.49 1.66 20.11
CA LYS A 82 8.79 1.61 21.39
C LYS A 82 8.06 0.27 21.61
N ILE A 83 7.33 -0.23 20.61
CA ILE A 83 6.59 -1.50 20.71
C ILE A 83 7.55 -2.67 20.97
N TRP A 84 8.68 -2.73 20.28
CA TRP A 84 9.64 -3.84 20.43
C TRP A 84 10.50 -3.73 21.68
N LYS A 85 10.70 -2.52 22.22
CA LYS A 85 11.38 -2.31 23.51
C LYS A 85 10.47 -2.52 24.72
N ALA A 86 9.14 -2.54 24.55
CA ALA A 86 8.19 -2.72 25.64
C ALA A 86 8.45 -4.03 26.40
N ALA A 87 8.47 -3.97 27.73
CA ALA A 87 8.70 -5.12 28.62
C ALA A 87 7.45 -6.01 28.76
N VAL A 88 6.94 -6.49 27.63
CA VAL A 88 5.75 -7.34 27.54
C VAL A 88 6.05 -8.61 26.73
N PRO A 89 5.30 -9.70 26.93
CA PRO A 89 5.42 -10.90 26.12
C PRO A 89 5.32 -10.62 24.61
N ASN A 90 6.03 -11.41 23.80
CA ASN A 90 6.04 -11.23 22.34
C ASN A 90 4.65 -11.29 21.70
N VAL A 91 3.71 -12.04 22.29
CA VAL A 91 2.32 -12.09 21.82
C VAL A 91 1.67 -10.70 21.90
N ILE A 92 1.93 -9.95 22.97
CA ILE A 92 1.41 -8.59 23.15
C ILE A 92 2.08 -7.63 22.15
N ARG A 93 3.40 -7.72 21.96
CA ARG A 93 4.12 -6.90 20.96
C ARG A 93 3.55 -7.11 19.54
N ASN A 94 3.33 -8.37 19.15
CA ASN A 94 2.73 -8.71 17.87
C ASN A 94 1.31 -8.16 17.73
N PHE A 95 0.52 -8.23 18.81
CA PHE A 95 -0.81 -7.67 18.84
C PHE A 95 -0.80 -6.15 18.66
N LEU A 96 0.03 -5.42 19.41
CA LEU A 96 0.19 -3.97 19.29
C LEU A 96 0.65 -3.56 17.88
N TRP A 97 1.61 -4.29 17.31
CA TRP A 97 2.05 -4.07 15.93
C TRP A 97 0.90 -4.25 14.93
N ARG A 98 0.08 -5.30 15.09
CA ARG A 98 -1.10 -5.53 14.24
C ARG A 98 -2.18 -4.46 14.43
N LEU A 99 -2.35 -3.96 15.64
CA LEU A 99 -3.30 -2.90 15.98
C LEU A 99 -2.91 -1.59 15.28
N VAL A 100 -1.66 -1.14 15.45
CA VAL A 100 -1.14 0.11 14.86
C VAL A 100 -1.08 0.06 13.33
N LYS A 101 -0.84 -1.13 12.75
CA LYS A 101 -0.94 -1.32 11.29
C LYS A 101 -2.40 -1.42 10.79
N HIS A 102 -3.39 -1.32 11.67
CA HIS A 102 -4.81 -1.54 11.38
C HIS A 102 -5.05 -2.87 10.64
N ILE A 103 -4.28 -3.92 10.96
CA ILE A 103 -4.36 -5.23 10.29
C ILE A 103 -5.18 -6.28 11.03
N LEU A 104 -5.73 -5.95 12.20
CA LEU A 104 -6.60 -6.85 12.95
C LEU A 104 -7.85 -7.24 12.12
N PRO A 105 -8.29 -8.50 12.23
CA PRO A 105 -9.48 -8.98 11.54
C PRO A 105 -10.74 -8.51 12.28
N SER A 106 -11.15 -7.25 12.06
CA SER A 106 -12.41 -6.74 12.60
C SER A 106 -13.58 -7.06 11.68
N ARG A 107 -14.80 -7.23 12.22
CA ARG A 107 -15.99 -7.53 11.40
C ARG A 107 -16.26 -6.48 10.33
N ALA A 108 -16.11 -5.20 10.65
CA ALA A 108 -16.26 -4.13 9.65
C ALA A 108 -15.28 -4.30 8.48
N ARG A 109 -14.06 -4.75 8.76
CA ARG A 109 -13.03 -4.98 7.74
C ARG A 109 -13.26 -6.25 6.95
N LEU A 110 -13.75 -7.31 7.59
CA LEU A 110 -14.15 -8.54 6.92
C LEU A 110 -15.34 -8.30 5.98
N ALA A 111 -16.35 -7.55 6.43
CA ALA A 111 -17.47 -7.11 5.60
C ALA A 111 -17.00 -6.27 4.40
N LYS A 112 -16.06 -5.33 4.61
CA LYS A 112 -15.44 -4.54 3.52
C LYS A 112 -14.68 -5.38 2.50
N LYS A 113 -14.19 -6.57 2.89
CA LYS A 113 -13.55 -7.54 2.00
C LYS A 113 -14.56 -8.47 1.29
N GLY A 114 -15.86 -8.25 1.46
CA GLY A 114 -16.91 -9.03 0.79
C GLY A 114 -17.31 -10.32 1.52
N LEU A 115 -16.88 -10.51 2.77
CA LEU A 115 -17.37 -11.62 3.59
C LEU A 115 -18.77 -11.29 4.10
N ASN A 116 -19.68 -12.28 4.07
CA ASN A 116 -21.03 -12.15 4.60
C ASN A 116 -21.02 -12.23 6.14
N VAL A 117 -20.63 -11.13 6.77
CA VAL A 117 -20.62 -10.97 8.23
C VAL A 117 -21.28 -9.65 8.60
N ASP A 118 -22.05 -9.65 9.69
CA ASP A 118 -22.59 -8.42 10.25
C ASP A 118 -21.44 -7.52 10.74
N PRO A 119 -21.27 -6.29 10.23
CA PRO A 119 -20.20 -5.40 10.65
C PRO A 119 -20.38 -4.90 12.08
N CYS A 120 -21.53 -5.10 12.72
CA CYS A 120 -21.81 -4.60 14.06
C CYS A 120 -20.91 -5.22 15.14
N CYS A 121 -20.52 -4.39 16.10
CA CYS A 121 -19.72 -4.76 17.27
C CYS A 121 -20.46 -5.82 18.11
N PRO A 122 -19.86 -7.00 18.35
CA PRO A 122 -20.49 -8.06 19.13
C PRO A 122 -20.59 -7.75 20.63
N LEU A 123 -19.89 -6.72 21.11
CA LEU A 123 -19.86 -6.37 22.52
C LEU A 123 -21.00 -5.42 22.88
N CYS A 124 -21.18 -4.34 22.12
CA CYS A 124 -22.16 -3.30 22.42
C CYS A 124 -23.38 -3.31 21.49
N TYR A 125 -23.29 -3.93 20.32
CA TYR A 125 -24.33 -3.94 19.27
C TYR A 125 -24.80 -2.54 18.80
N GLN A 126 -23.99 -1.49 19.00
CA GLN A 126 -24.37 -0.10 18.70
C GLN A 126 -23.71 0.47 17.44
N GLN A 127 -22.45 0.11 17.18
CA GLN A 127 -21.65 0.65 16.07
C GLN A 127 -20.89 -0.48 15.37
N ALA A 128 -20.35 -0.18 14.19
CA ALA A 128 -19.50 -1.11 13.47
C ALA A 128 -18.24 -1.49 14.28
N GLU A 129 -17.82 -2.74 14.17
CA GLU A 129 -16.61 -3.27 14.79
C GLU A 129 -15.37 -2.81 14.00
N ASP A 130 -14.94 -1.58 14.24
CA ASP A 130 -13.64 -1.07 13.80
C ASP A 130 -12.64 -0.99 14.96
N TYR A 131 -11.38 -0.67 14.63
CA TYR A 131 -10.29 -0.66 15.61
C TYR A 131 -10.45 0.46 16.65
N GLU A 132 -10.96 1.63 16.27
CA GLU A 132 -11.23 2.72 17.22
C GLU A 132 -12.37 2.32 18.18
N HIS A 133 -13.40 1.69 17.65
CA HIS A 133 -14.54 1.26 18.43
C HIS A 133 -14.19 0.16 19.41
N ILE A 134 -13.57 -0.94 18.96
CA ILE A 134 -13.24 -2.08 19.83
C ILE A 134 -12.35 -1.67 21.01
N PHE A 135 -11.41 -0.73 20.81
CA PHE A 135 -10.41 -0.41 21.82
C PHE A 135 -10.71 0.87 22.60
N MET A 136 -11.37 1.86 22.01
CA MET A 136 -11.51 3.19 22.63
C MET A 136 -12.96 3.63 22.83
N SER A 137 -13.81 3.53 21.81
CA SER A 137 -15.16 4.12 21.87
C SER A 137 -16.24 3.18 22.41
N CYS A 138 -16.05 1.85 22.31
CA CYS A 138 -17.01 0.86 22.79
C CYS A 138 -17.26 1.00 24.30
N PRO A 139 -18.52 1.12 24.75
CA PRO A 139 -18.85 1.23 26.17
C PRO A 139 -18.30 0.07 27.02
N ILE A 140 -18.37 -1.16 26.48
CA ILE A 140 -17.87 -2.36 27.16
C ILE A 140 -16.34 -2.33 27.25
N ALA A 141 -15.65 -1.89 26.19
CA ALA A 141 -14.20 -1.74 26.23
C ALA A 141 -13.76 -0.69 27.26
N LYS A 142 -14.43 0.47 27.30
CA LYS A 142 -14.18 1.52 28.31
C LYS A 142 -14.33 1.00 29.73
N LEU A 143 -15.40 0.25 30.00
CA LEU A 143 -15.62 -0.37 31.31
C LEU A 143 -14.54 -1.41 31.63
N THR A 144 -14.10 -2.19 30.64
CA THR A 144 -13.04 -3.19 30.81
C THR A 144 -11.71 -2.53 31.16
N TRP A 145 -11.35 -1.45 30.49
CA TRP A 145 -10.14 -0.66 30.79
C TRP A 145 -10.18 -0.07 32.19
N PHE A 146 -11.33 0.50 32.58
CA PHE A 146 -11.54 1.07 33.90
C PHE A 146 -11.48 0.03 35.02
N ALA A 147 -12.10 -1.14 34.80
CA ALA A 147 -12.12 -2.23 35.77
C ALA A 147 -10.80 -3.02 35.83
N SER A 148 -9.90 -2.82 34.86
CA SER A 148 -8.59 -3.46 34.87
C SER A 148 -7.73 -2.93 36.03
N PRO A 149 -6.68 -3.67 36.45
CA PRO A 149 -5.73 -3.18 37.46
C PRO A 149 -5.01 -1.87 37.07
N LEU A 150 -5.11 -1.45 35.81
CA LEU A 150 -4.51 -0.23 35.30
C LEU A 150 -5.44 0.99 35.44
N GLY A 151 -6.74 0.81 35.72
CA GLY A 151 -7.70 1.90 35.92
C GLY A 151 -7.78 2.88 34.75
N LEU A 152 -7.61 2.39 33.51
CA LEU A 152 -7.43 3.25 32.34
C LEU A 152 -8.76 3.84 31.87
N HIS A 153 -8.74 5.13 31.55
CA HIS A 153 -9.82 5.81 30.85
C HIS A 153 -9.41 5.99 29.38
N ALA A 154 -10.17 5.39 28.46
CA ALA A 154 -9.93 5.58 27.04
C ALA A 154 -10.27 7.04 26.65
N PRO A 155 -9.32 7.79 26.06
CA PRO A 155 -9.55 9.17 25.63
C PRO A 155 -10.52 9.20 24.45
N SER A 156 -11.38 10.22 24.41
CA SER A 156 -12.34 10.41 23.31
C SER A 156 -11.72 11.12 22.10
N ASP A 157 -10.63 11.86 22.31
CA ASP A 157 -10.05 12.78 21.31
C ASP A 157 -8.72 12.32 20.72
N LEU A 158 -8.27 11.09 21.05
CA LEU A 158 -7.01 10.51 20.58
C LEU A 158 -7.27 9.36 19.60
N ASP A 159 -6.45 9.29 18.55
CA ASP A 159 -6.38 8.11 17.68
C ASP A 159 -5.69 6.92 18.40
N VAL A 160 -6.01 5.70 17.97
CA VAL A 160 -5.47 4.44 18.51
C VAL A 160 -3.95 4.44 18.48
N ASN A 161 -3.34 4.98 17.42
CA ASN A 161 -1.89 5.01 17.28
C ASN A 161 -1.22 5.89 18.35
N SER A 162 -1.89 6.96 18.76
CA SER A 162 -1.43 7.85 19.82
C SER A 162 -1.74 7.28 21.21
N TRP A 163 -2.83 6.52 21.36
CA TRP A 163 -3.22 5.90 22.63
C TRP A 163 -2.35 4.71 23.03
N VAL A 164 -1.80 3.97 22.05
CA VAL A 164 -0.89 2.84 22.29
C VAL A 164 0.50 3.29 22.79
N LEU A 165 0.82 4.58 22.68
CA LEU A 165 2.12 5.18 23.03
C LEU A 165 2.17 5.79 24.42
#